data_AF-A8NXG1-F1
#
_entry.id   AF-A8NXG1-F1
#
_cell.length_a   1.000
_cell.length_b   1.000
_cell.length_c   1.000
_cell.angle_alpha   90.00
_cell.angle_beta   90.00
_cell.angle_gamma   90.00
#
_symmetry.space_group_name_H-M   'P 1'
#
loop_
_entity.id
_entity.type
_entity.pdbx_description
1 polymer ?
#
loop_
_entity_poly.entity_id
_entity_poly.type
_entity_poly.pdbx_seq_one_letter_code
_entity_poly.pdbx_strand_id
1 'polypeptide(L)'
;MRLNRAQAFIRDQERERTSPGPDSIQNQACIAVWRELMGNWKRRTQLINYCVSVVDESIAENKDLAERSDNPAEQRRAQATSYAEEVKRNQIRNERTVEKIIRQRAIDAFHSRCQYFTPPQSDQEANSIWEDAKH
;
A
#
# COMPACT_ATOMS: atom_id res chain seq x y z
N MET A 1 11.23 -3.82 -4.17
CA MET A 1 12.20 -2.71 -4.26
C MET A 1 13.58 -3.17 -3.79
N ARG A 2 14.69 -2.75 -4.42
CA ARG A 2 16.05 -3.17 -4.05
C ARG A 2 16.97 -1.95 -3.97
N LEU A 3 17.58 -1.69 -2.79
CA LEU A 3 18.47 -0.53 -2.57
C LEU A 3 19.65 -0.52 -3.55
N ASN A 4 20.23 -1.68 -3.86
CA ASN A 4 21.33 -1.81 -4.82
C ASN A 4 20.94 -1.32 -6.23
N ARG A 5 19.66 -1.51 -6.62
CA ARG A 5 19.14 -1.02 -7.90
C ARG A 5 19.01 0.50 -7.89
N ALA A 6 18.51 1.07 -6.79
CA ALA A 6 18.39 2.52 -6.63
C ALA A 6 19.78 3.20 -6.67
N GLN A 7 20.77 2.64 -5.96
CA GLN A 7 22.13 3.15 -6.01
C GLN A 7 22.77 3.08 -7.41
N ALA A 8 22.51 1.99 -8.16
CA ALA A 8 23.02 1.88 -9.53
C ALA A 8 22.41 2.97 -10.43
N PHE A 9 21.10 3.16 -10.36
CA PHE A 9 20.41 4.20 -11.12
C PHE A 9 20.94 5.62 -10.81
N ILE A 10 21.15 5.96 -9.53
CA ILE A 10 21.68 7.27 -9.16
C ILE A 10 23.13 7.44 -9.60
N ARG A 11 23.94 6.39 -9.53
CA ARG A 11 25.31 6.44 -10.07
C ARG A 11 25.34 6.72 -11.56
N ASP A 12 24.42 6.13 -12.33
CA ASP A 12 24.34 6.36 -13.77
C ASP A 12 23.88 7.80 -14.06
N GLN A 13 22.91 8.31 -13.31
CA GLN A 13 22.47 9.71 -13.41
C GLN A 13 23.59 10.71 -13.07
N GLU A 14 24.42 10.40 -12.09
CA GLU A 14 25.55 11.26 -11.69
C GLU A 14 26.63 11.32 -12.77
N ARG A 15 26.83 10.24 -13.55
CA ARG A 15 27.78 10.24 -14.69
C ARG A 15 27.35 11.19 -15.80
N GLU A 16 26.06 11.43 -15.95
CA GLU A 16 25.49 12.33 -16.96
C GLU A 16 25.45 13.79 -16.46
N ARG A 17 25.61 14.03 -15.15
CA ARG A 17 25.62 15.39 -14.57
C ARG A 17 26.97 16.06 -14.70
N THR A 18 26.96 17.33 -15.08
CA THR A 18 28.17 18.17 -15.19
C THR A 18 28.77 18.55 -13.83
N SER A 19 27.97 18.49 -12.76
CA SER A 19 28.40 18.86 -11.39
C SER A 19 27.91 17.86 -10.36
N PRO A 20 28.76 17.50 -9.37
CA PRO A 20 28.37 16.64 -8.26
C PRO A 20 27.14 17.20 -7.53
N GLY A 21 26.19 16.34 -7.19
CA GLY A 21 25.08 16.68 -6.31
C GLY A 21 25.57 17.04 -4.89
N PRO A 22 24.82 17.85 -4.13
CA PRO A 22 25.17 18.22 -2.75
C PRO A 22 25.06 17.05 -1.76
N ASP A 23 24.28 16.02 -2.11
CA ASP A 23 24.00 14.85 -1.26
C ASP A 23 24.77 13.62 -1.71
N SER A 24 25.14 12.75 -0.75
CA SER A 24 25.77 11.47 -1.07
C SER A 24 24.84 10.57 -1.89
N ILE A 25 25.43 9.78 -2.80
CA ILE A 25 24.71 8.81 -3.64
C ILE A 25 23.85 7.86 -2.79
N GLN A 26 24.33 7.50 -1.60
CA GLN A 26 23.59 6.67 -0.66
C GLN A 26 22.36 7.39 -0.11
N ASN A 27 22.48 8.67 0.29
CA ASN A 27 21.34 9.44 0.79
C ASN A 27 20.28 9.63 -0.31
N GLN A 28 20.71 9.98 -1.52
CA GLN A 28 19.81 10.11 -2.66
C GLN A 28 19.10 8.78 -2.98
N ALA A 29 19.79 7.64 -2.89
CA ALA A 29 19.20 6.33 -3.12
C ALA A 29 18.18 5.96 -2.03
N CYS A 30 18.47 6.31 -0.76
CA CYS A 30 17.52 6.16 0.35
C CYS A 30 16.27 7.03 0.13
N ILE A 31 16.41 8.29 -0.31
CA ILE A 31 15.29 9.17 -0.66
C ILE A 31 14.42 8.55 -1.77
N ALA A 32 15.04 8.04 -2.84
CA ALA A 32 14.32 7.44 -3.96
C ALA A 32 13.52 6.20 -3.51
N VAL A 33 14.14 5.31 -2.75
CA VAL A 33 13.49 4.12 -2.18
C VAL A 33 12.35 4.52 -1.23
N TRP A 34 12.57 5.52 -0.38
CA TRP A 34 11.55 6.01 0.55
C TRP A 34 10.31 6.54 -0.17
N ARG A 35 10.51 7.37 -1.20
CA ARG A 35 9.41 7.90 -2.03
C ARG A 35 8.61 6.79 -2.70
N GLU A 36 9.29 5.78 -3.24
CA GLU A 36 8.63 4.64 -3.86
C GLU A 36 7.86 3.80 -2.82
N LEU A 37 8.39 3.63 -1.59
CA LEU A 37 7.70 2.92 -0.50
C LEU A 37 6.39 3.62 -0.14
N MET A 38 6.47 4.93 0.14
CA MET A 38 5.32 5.77 0.45
C MET A 38 4.27 5.75 -0.66
N GLY A 39 4.69 5.90 -1.92
CA GLY A 39 3.80 5.84 -3.08
C GLY A 39 3.08 4.50 -3.20
N ASN A 40 3.79 3.38 -2.99
CA ASN A 40 3.21 2.05 -3.04
C ASN A 40 2.22 1.80 -1.90
N TRP A 41 2.54 2.24 -0.67
CA TRP A 41 1.63 2.13 0.47
C TRP A 41 0.34 2.91 0.26
N LYS A 42 0.44 4.16 -0.20
CA LYS A 42 -0.73 4.99 -0.52
C LYS A 42 -1.61 4.32 -1.57
N ARG A 43 -1.00 3.89 -2.68
CA ARG A 43 -1.70 3.19 -3.76
C ARG A 43 -2.38 1.91 -3.27
N ARG A 44 -1.70 1.11 -2.45
CA ARG A 44 -2.24 -0.16 -1.94
C ARG A 44 -3.40 0.07 -0.97
N THR A 45 -3.31 1.08 -0.09
CA THR A 45 -4.45 1.48 0.75
C THR A 45 -5.66 1.90 -0.08
N GLN A 46 -5.45 2.73 -1.10
CA GLN A 46 -6.52 3.15 -2.00
C GLN A 46 -7.16 1.96 -2.71
N LEU A 47 -6.36 1.03 -3.23
CA LEU A 47 -6.84 -0.18 -3.89
C LEU A 47 -7.64 -1.09 -2.95
N ILE A 48 -7.15 -1.35 -1.74
CA ILE A 48 -7.89 -2.16 -0.76
C ILE A 48 -9.25 -1.52 -0.46
N ASN A 49 -9.29 -0.20 -0.27
CA ASN A 49 -10.54 0.52 0.01
C ASN A 49 -11.53 0.41 -1.14
N TYR A 50 -11.05 0.58 -2.37
CA TYR A 50 -11.86 0.42 -3.58
C TYR A 50 -12.37 -1.01 -3.73
N CYS A 51 -11.54 -2.02 -3.52
CA CYS A 51 -11.97 -3.42 -3.56
C CYS A 51 -13.05 -3.72 -2.52
N VAL A 52 -12.95 -3.15 -1.31
CA VAL A 52 -14.00 -3.27 -0.29
C VAL A 52 -15.30 -2.62 -0.76
N SER A 53 -15.26 -1.43 -1.36
CA SER A 53 -16.47 -0.74 -1.80
C SER A 53 -17.20 -1.49 -2.93
N VAL A 54 -16.46 -2.05 -3.88
CA VAL A 54 -17.04 -2.87 -4.96
C VAL A 54 -17.73 -4.12 -4.42
N VAL A 55 -17.13 -4.77 -3.41
CA VAL A 55 -17.75 -5.94 -2.77
C VAL A 55 -18.96 -5.53 -1.92
N ASP A 56 -18.89 -4.41 -1.20
CA ASP A 56 -20.02 -3.86 -0.45
C ASP A 56 -21.23 -3.58 -1.38
N GLU A 57 -21.00 -3.01 -2.56
CA GLU A 57 -22.02 -2.79 -3.59
C GLU A 57 -22.62 -4.11 -4.09
N SER A 58 -21.77 -5.09 -4.44
CA SER A 58 -22.25 -6.40 -4.90
C SER A 58 -23.07 -7.16 -3.83
N ILE A 59 -22.70 -7.04 -2.55
CA ILE A 59 -23.48 -7.62 -1.45
C ILE A 59 -24.85 -6.95 -1.36
N ALA A 60 -24.92 -5.63 -1.49
CA ALA A 60 -26.17 -4.88 -1.44
C ALA A 60 -27.10 -5.27 -2.60
N GLU A 61 -26.58 -5.33 -3.82
CA GLU A 61 -27.35 -5.77 -5.01
C GLU A 61 -27.91 -7.19 -4.84
N ASN A 62 -27.09 -8.13 -4.34
CA ASN A 62 -27.54 -9.51 -4.11
C ASN A 62 -28.58 -9.62 -2.99
N LYS A 63 -28.51 -8.76 -1.96
CA LYS A 63 -29.53 -8.70 -0.91
C LYS A 63 -30.85 -8.16 -1.44
N ASP A 64 -30.81 -7.07 -2.20
CA ASP A 64 -31.97 -6.50 -2.88
C ASP A 64 -32.65 -7.52 -3.82
N LEU A 65 -31.86 -8.28 -4.59
CA LEU A 65 -32.36 -9.34 -5.46
C LEU A 65 -33.01 -10.49 -4.67
N ALA A 66 -32.41 -10.88 -3.54
CA ALA A 66 -32.97 -11.92 -2.68
C ALA A 66 -34.31 -11.49 -2.05
N GLU A 67 -34.48 -10.21 -1.74
CA GLU A 67 -35.72 -9.67 -1.16
C GLU A 67 -36.83 -9.48 -2.20
N ARG A 68 -36.48 -9.11 -3.44
CA ARG A 68 -37.44 -8.83 -4.51
C ARG A 68 -37.83 -10.05 -5.37
N SER A 69 -37.06 -11.14 -5.32
CA SER A 69 -37.36 -12.32 -6.15
C SER A 69 -38.50 -13.14 -5.55
N ASP A 70 -39.54 -13.34 -6.36
CA ASP A 70 -40.66 -14.26 -6.04
C ASP A 70 -40.29 -15.74 -6.26
N ASN A 71 -39.12 -16.02 -6.85
CA ASN A 71 -38.65 -17.37 -7.13
C ASN A 71 -37.73 -17.88 -6.00
N PRO A 72 -38.13 -18.92 -5.24
CA PRO A 72 -37.32 -19.44 -4.14
C PRO A 72 -35.94 -19.95 -4.56
N ALA A 73 -35.76 -20.40 -5.81
CA ALA A 73 -34.46 -20.84 -6.31
C ALA A 73 -33.50 -19.66 -6.53
N GLU A 74 -34.00 -18.55 -7.06
CA GLU A 74 -33.24 -17.31 -7.27
C GLU A 74 -32.89 -16.64 -5.95
N GLN A 75 -33.84 -16.58 -5.01
CA GLN A 75 -33.60 -16.06 -3.68
C GLN A 75 -32.47 -16.83 -2.97
N ARG A 76 -32.51 -18.17 -2.97
CA ARG A 76 -31.43 -18.99 -2.40
C ARG A 76 -30.09 -18.74 -3.08
N ARG A 77 -30.08 -18.57 -4.40
CA ARG A 77 -28.85 -18.28 -5.16
C ARG A 77 -28.28 -16.91 -4.79
N ALA A 78 -29.11 -15.88 -4.73
CA ALA A 78 -28.71 -14.53 -4.36
C ALA A 78 -28.16 -14.48 -2.92
N GLN A 79 -28.80 -15.17 -1.97
CA GLN A 79 -28.31 -15.31 -0.60
C GLN A 79 -26.94 -16.02 -0.53
N ALA A 80 -26.78 -17.13 -1.27
CA ALA A 80 -25.51 -17.85 -1.31
C ALA A 80 -24.38 -16.98 -1.89
N THR A 81 -24.66 -16.21 -2.95
CA THR A 81 -23.70 -15.25 -3.53
C THR A 81 -23.35 -14.15 -2.52
N SER A 82 -24.36 -13.57 -1.84
CA SER A 82 -24.14 -12.54 -0.83
C SER A 82 -23.23 -13.03 0.30
N TYR A 83 -23.45 -14.25 0.80
CA TYR A 83 -22.58 -14.86 1.81
C TYR A 83 -21.14 -15.06 1.31
N ALA A 84 -20.96 -15.53 0.07
CA ALA A 84 -19.63 -15.69 -0.52
C ALA A 84 -18.89 -14.35 -0.65
N GLU A 85 -19.58 -13.28 -1.06
CA GLU A 85 -19.02 -11.93 -1.12
C GLU A 85 -18.73 -11.36 0.28
N GLU A 86 -19.51 -11.69 1.32
CA GLU A 86 -19.19 -11.32 2.71
C GLU A 86 -17.88 -11.94 3.20
N VAL A 87 -17.63 -13.21 2.88
CA VAL A 87 -16.35 -13.87 3.19
C VAL A 87 -15.18 -13.16 2.49
N LYS A 88 -15.34 -12.88 1.20
CA LYS A 88 -14.34 -12.18 0.39
C LYS A 88 -14.07 -10.76 0.90
N ARG A 89 -15.12 -10.03 1.29
CA ARG A 89 -15.00 -8.72 1.94
C ARG A 89 -14.14 -8.78 3.19
N ASN A 90 -14.36 -9.78 4.04
CA ASN A 90 -13.56 -9.96 5.26
C ASN A 90 -12.09 -10.26 4.92
N GLN A 91 -11.83 -11.08 3.90
CA GLN A 91 -10.46 -11.33 3.42
C GLN A 91 -9.78 -10.04 2.94
N ILE A 92 -10.46 -9.24 2.10
CA ILE A 92 -9.92 -7.96 1.60
C ILE A 92 -9.71 -6.97 2.75
N ARG A 93 -10.57 -6.95 3.77
CA ARG A 93 -10.37 -6.11 4.96
C ARG A 93 -9.14 -6.53 5.75
N ASN A 94 -8.91 -7.84 5.88
CA ASN A 94 -7.74 -8.39 6.55
C ASN A 94 -6.43 -8.02 5.85
N GLU A 95 -6.46 -7.71 4.54
CA GLU A 95 -5.29 -7.18 3.82
C GLU A 95 -4.79 -5.86 4.42
N ARG A 96 -5.62 -5.08 5.13
CA ARG A 96 -5.14 -3.90 5.87
C ARG A 96 -4.22 -4.26 7.03
N THR A 97 -4.51 -5.37 7.72
CA THR A 97 -3.67 -5.89 8.80
C THR A 97 -2.35 -6.41 8.24
N VAL A 98 -2.41 -7.16 7.13
CA VAL A 98 -1.21 -7.60 6.41
C VAL A 98 -0.38 -6.40 5.98
N GLU A 99 -1.00 -5.38 5.40
CA GLU A 99 -0.34 -4.14 4.99
C GLU A 99 0.37 -3.46 6.17
N LYS A 100 -0.26 -3.38 7.35
CA LYS A 100 0.38 -2.85 8.56
C LYS A 100 1.64 -3.62 8.93
N ILE A 101 1.61 -4.96 8.88
CA ILE A 101 2.77 -5.81 9.18
C ILE A 101 3.89 -5.59 8.15
N ILE A 102 3.53 -5.51 6.87
CA ILE A 102 4.50 -5.28 5.79
C ILE A 102 5.15 -3.90 5.90
N ARG A 103 4.38 -2.86 6.25
CA ARG A 103 4.91 -1.51 6.51
C ARG A 103 5.96 -1.53 7.60
N GLN A 104 5.65 -2.12 8.76
CA GLN A 104 6.60 -2.20 9.87
C GLN A 104 7.90 -2.89 9.43
N ARG A 105 7.80 -4.09 8.84
CA ARG A 105 8.98 -4.84 8.41
C ARG A 105 9.79 -4.12 7.33
N ALA A 106 9.13 -3.42 6.42
CA ALA A 106 9.78 -2.66 5.36
C ALA A 106 10.55 -1.46 5.94
N ILE A 107 9.97 -0.79 6.93
CA ILE A 107 10.57 0.30 7.69
C ILE A 107 11.78 -0.18 8.48
N ASP A 108 11.66 -1.27 9.25
CA ASP A 108 12.78 -1.83 10.02
C ASP A 108 13.96 -2.15 9.10
N ALA A 109 13.67 -2.81 7.97
CA ALA A 109 14.66 -3.12 6.95
C ALA A 109 15.25 -1.86 6.29
N PHE A 110 14.46 -0.81 6.12
CA PHE A 110 14.92 0.47 5.58
C PHE A 110 15.86 1.18 6.56
N HIS A 111 15.49 1.31 7.84
CA HIS A 111 16.32 1.90 8.88
C HIS A 111 17.68 1.22 8.99
N SER A 112 17.73 -0.12 8.92
CA SER A 112 18.99 -0.87 8.99
C SER A 112 19.99 -0.52 7.88
N ARG A 113 19.52 0.01 6.74
CA ARG A 113 20.35 0.34 5.56
C ARG A 113 20.51 1.84 5.34
N CYS A 114 19.61 2.64 5.89
CA CYS A 114 19.52 4.09 5.74
C CYS A 114 19.51 4.76 7.12
N GLN A 115 20.49 4.45 7.97
CA GLN A 115 20.51 4.83 9.40
C GLN A 115 20.41 6.34 9.67
N TYR A 116 20.99 7.16 8.80
CA TYR A 116 21.01 8.63 8.94
C TYR A 116 19.96 9.34 8.09
N PHE A 117 19.08 8.58 7.43
CA PHE A 117 18.03 9.15 6.61
C PHE A 117 17.02 9.87 7.49
N THR A 118 16.57 11.05 7.02
CA THR A 118 15.40 11.73 7.58
C THR A 118 14.47 12.08 6.43
N PRO A 119 13.17 11.74 6.51
CA PRO A 119 12.23 12.11 5.47
C PRO A 119 12.15 13.64 5.29
N PRO A 120 11.88 14.13 4.06
CA PRO A 120 11.71 15.55 3.82
C PRO A 120 10.53 16.13 4.62
N GLN A 121 10.73 17.27 5.29
CA GLN A 121 9.70 17.92 6.10
C GLN A 121 8.42 18.31 5.32
N SER A 122 8.51 18.40 4.00
CA SER A 122 7.38 18.69 3.12
C SER A 122 6.30 17.59 3.11
N ASP A 123 6.64 16.36 3.51
CA ASP A 123 5.73 15.21 3.46
C ASP A 123 5.28 14.81 4.88
N GLN A 124 4.23 15.47 5.37
CA GLN A 124 3.69 15.24 6.72
C GLN A 124 3.20 13.80 6.93
N GLU A 125 2.65 13.16 5.90
CA GLU A 125 2.18 11.77 5.96
C GLU A 125 3.38 10.82 6.12
N ALA A 126 4.44 11.01 5.32
CA ALA A 126 5.68 10.26 5.46
C ALA A 126 6.35 10.46 6.82
N ASN A 127 6.32 11.69 7.34
CA ASN A 127 6.89 12.00 8.65
C ASN A 127 6.12 11.30 9.78
N SER A 128 4.79 11.27 9.74
CA SER A 128 3.98 10.52 10.71
C SER A 128 4.36 9.04 10.72
N ILE A 129 4.43 8.41 9.54
CA ILE A 129 4.77 6.99 9.42
C ILE A 129 6.20 6.73 9.90
N TRP A 130 7.12 7.66 9.67
CA TRP A 130 8.50 7.59 10.15
C TRP A 130 8.64 7.73 11.67
N GLU A 131 7.83 8.55 12.32
CA GLU A 131 7.84 8.67 13.79
C GLU A 131 7.14 7.51 14.48
N ASP A 132 6.01 7.04 13.92
CA ASP A 132 5.29 5.85 14.39
C ASP A 132 6.17 4.59 14.34
N ALA A 133 7.13 4.57 13.42
CA ALA A 133 8.08 3.49 13.21
C ALA A 133 9.23 3.43 14.22
N LYS A 134 9.54 4.55 14.90
CA LYS A 134 10.64 4.62 15.87
C LYS A 134 10.29 4.01 17.24
N HIS A 135 9.00 3.76 17.50
CA HIS A 135 8.43 3.29 18.76
C HIS A 135 7.81 1.91 18.60
#